data_AF-A0A7V5FSX6-F1
#
_entry.id   AF-A0A7V5FSX6-F1
#
_cell.length_a   1.000
_cell.length_b   1.000
_cell.length_c   1.000
_cell.angle_alpha   90.00
_cell.angle_beta   90.00
_cell.angle_gamma   90.00
#
_symmetry.space_group_name_H-M   'P 1'
#
loop_
_entity.id
_entity.type
_entity.pdbx_description
1 polymer ?
#
loop_
_entity_poly.entity_id
_entity_poly.type
_entity_poly.pdbx_seq_one_letter_code
_entity_poly.pdbx_strand_id
1 'polypeptide(L)'
;MDIIEKLRIMLPHWIEHNRSHQEEFAEWAKQLEEMDAGLADQLSKAVSSLKEVQGALEKALALTGGPLSEEHGHGHQHLHH
;
A
#
# COMPACT_ATOMS: atom_id res chain seq x y z
N MET A 1 -5.56 21.78 5.34
CA MET A 1 -4.50 20.82 5.00
C MET A 1 -4.17 21.01 3.54
N ASP A 2 -2.90 21.24 3.25
CA ASP A 2 -2.39 21.31 1.88
C ASP A 2 -2.47 19.93 1.19
N ILE A 3 -2.54 19.90 -0.14
CA ILE A 3 -2.61 18.64 -0.89
C ILE A 3 -1.34 17.80 -0.70
N ILE A 4 -0.16 18.42 -0.58
CA ILE A 4 1.09 17.70 -0.31
C ILE A 4 1.03 17.05 1.06
N GLU A 5 0.58 17.76 2.10
CA GLU A 5 0.37 17.19 3.43
C GLU A 5 -0.63 16.02 3.40
N LYS A 6 -1.74 16.16 2.67
CA LYS A 6 -2.72 15.07 2.51
C LYS A 6 -2.08 13.83 1.88
N LEU A 7 -1.26 14.01 0.85
CA LEU A 7 -0.57 12.90 0.18
C LEU A 7 0.44 12.21 1.09
N ARG A 8 1.14 12.95 1.94
CA ARG A 8 2.07 12.37 2.93
C ARG A 8 1.38 11.48 3.98
N ILE A 9 0.07 11.67 4.20
CA ILE A 9 -0.76 10.80 5.04
C ILE A 9 -1.30 9.61 4.23
N MET A 10 -1.86 9.87 3.05
CA MET A 10 -2.57 8.85 2.28
C MET A 10 -1.65 7.83 1.59
N LEU A 11 -0.51 8.28 1.05
CA LEU A 11 0.39 7.43 0.27
C LEU A 11 0.93 6.24 1.08
N PRO A 12 1.38 6.39 2.35
CA PRO A 12 1.76 5.24 3.18
C PRO A 12 0.65 4.20 3.31
N HIS A 13 -0.60 4.61 3.53
CA HIS A 13 -1.74 3.69 3.64
C HIS A 13 -2.01 2.95 2.33
N TRP A 14 -1.93 3.62 1.18
CA TRP A 14 -2.11 2.98 -0.13
C TRP A 14 -0.97 2.04 -0.51
N ILE A 15 0.27 2.41 -0.18
CA ILE A 15 1.43 1.53 -0.35
C ILE A 15 1.24 0.23 0.44
N GLU A 16 0.81 0.34 1.69
CA GLU A 16 0.56 -0.83 2.53
C GLU A 16 -0.60 -1.69 2.03
N HIS A 17 -1.69 -1.05 1.59
CA HIS A 17 -2.82 -1.77 1.00
C HIS A 17 -2.43 -2.50 -0.30
N ASN A 18 -1.62 -1.88 -1.15
CA ASN A 18 -1.10 -2.52 -2.35
C ASN A 18 -0.23 -3.74 -2.04
N ARG A 19 0.54 -3.72 -0.94
CA ARG A 19 1.34 -4.87 -0.49
C ARG A 19 0.44 -6.04 -0.11
N SER A 20 -0.61 -5.78 0.68
CA SER A 20 -1.59 -6.81 1.07
C SER A 20 -2.26 -7.45 -0.15
N HIS A 21 -2.66 -6.66 -1.15
CA HIS A 21 -3.22 -7.20 -2.41
C HIS A 21 -2.21 -8.03 -3.19
N GLN A 22 -0.95 -7.60 -3.26
CA GLN A 22 0.10 -8.38 -3.94
C GLN A 22 0.29 -9.75 -3.30
N GLU A 23 0.29 -9.83 -1.98
CA GLU A 23 0.45 -11.08 -1.24
C GLU A 23 -0.74 -12.02 -1.47
N GLU A 24 -1.96 -11.51 -1.33
CA GLU A 24 -3.18 -12.29 -1.52
C GLU A 24 -3.32 -12.81 -2.96
N PHE A 25 -3.08 -11.95 -3.96
CA PHE A 25 -3.17 -12.37 -5.36
C PHE A 25 -2.07 -13.37 -5.75
N ALA A 26 -0.86 -13.23 -5.18
CA ALA A 26 0.21 -14.18 -5.39
C ALA A 26 -0.11 -15.55 -4.77
N GLU A 27 -0.74 -15.56 -3.59
CA GLU A 27 -1.19 -16.79 -2.95
C GLU A 27 -2.24 -17.51 -3.82
N TRP A 28 -3.25 -16.78 -4.31
CA TRP A 28 -4.26 -17.34 -5.20
C TRP A 28 -3.68 -17.84 -6.52
N ALA A 29 -2.76 -17.08 -7.14
CA ALA A 29 -2.09 -17.49 -8.37
C ALA A 29 -1.41 -18.86 -8.17
N LYS A 30 -0.67 -19.02 -7.07
CA LYS A 30 0.00 -20.26 -6.70
C LYS A 30 -0.97 -21.43 -6.49
N GLN A 31 -2.11 -21.19 -5.84
CA GLN A 31 -3.14 -22.22 -5.64
C GLN A 31 -3.77 -22.67 -6.97
N LEU A 32 -3.79 -21.79 -7.97
CA LEU A 32 -4.44 -22.01 -9.27
C LEU A 32 -3.50 -22.54 -10.36
N GLU A 33 -2.17 -22.58 -10.15
CA GLU A 33 -1.18 -22.99 -11.17
C GLU A 33 -1.55 -24.30 -11.89
N GLU A 34 -2.01 -25.30 -11.13
CA GLU A 34 -2.37 -26.63 -11.64
C GLU A 34 -3.86 -26.78 -11.99
N MET A 35 -4.70 -25.82 -11.60
CA MET A 35 -6.17 -25.87 -11.77
C MET A 35 -6.62 -25.07 -12.98
N ASP A 36 -6.08 -23.86 -13.14
CA ASP A 36 -6.37 -22.94 -14.23
C ASP A 36 -5.17 -22.02 -14.44
N ALA A 37 -4.26 -22.45 -15.32
CA ALA A 37 -3.05 -21.70 -15.65
C ALA A 37 -3.37 -20.32 -16.27
N GLY A 38 -4.52 -20.16 -16.94
CA GLY A 38 -4.93 -18.90 -17.52
C GLY A 38 -5.32 -17.89 -16.44
N LEU A 39 -6.09 -18.33 -15.44
CA LEU A 39 -6.46 -17.50 -14.30
C LEU A 39 -5.24 -17.18 -13.40
N ALA A 40 -4.38 -18.16 -13.15
CA ALA A 40 -3.13 -17.97 -12.41
C ALA A 40 -2.21 -16.93 -13.07
N ASP A 41 -2.10 -16.94 -14.40
CA ASP A 41 -1.34 -15.95 -15.17
C ASP A 41 -1.93 -14.53 -15.02
N GLN A 42 -3.26 -14.38 -15.05
CA GLN A 42 -3.89 -13.05 -14.85
C GLN A 42 -3.64 -12.49 -13.44
N LEU A 43 -3.72 -13.33 -12.41
CA LEU A 43 -3.41 -12.91 -11.04
C LEU A 43 -1.93 -12.55 -10.90
N SER A 44 -1.02 -13.31 -11.51
CA SER A 44 0.41 -13.01 -11.54
C SER A 44 0.72 -11.68 -12.24
N LYS A 45 -0.02 -11.35 -13.31
CA LYS A 45 0.05 -10.04 -14.00
C LYS A 45 -0.48 -8.91 -13.12
N ALA A 46 -1.55 -9.13 -12.37
CA ALA A 46 -2.07 -8.16 -11.42
C ALA A 46 -1.03 -7.85 -10.31
N VAL A 47 -0.38 -8.88 -9.76
CA VAL A 47 0.72 -8.70 -8.79
C VAL A 47 1.85 -7.85 -9.37
N SER A 48 2.28 -8.15 -10.60
CA SER A 48 3.33 -7.38 -11.28
C SER A 48 2.94 -5.92 -11.47
N SER A 49 1.70 -5.67 -11.88
CA SER A 49 1.16 -4.31 -12.05
C SER A 49 1.10 -3.55 -10.71
N LEU A 50 0.69 -4.22 -9.62
CA LEU A 50 0.66 -3.61 -8.29
C LEU A 50 2.06 -3.25 -7.78
N LYS A 51 3.09 -4.04 -8.10
CA LYS A 51 4.49 -3.71 -7.80
C LYS A 51 4.94 -2.44 -8.52
N GLU A 52 4.56 -2.27 -9.78
CA GLU A 52 4.86 -1.04 -10.54
C GLU A 52 4.15 0.18 -9.94
N VAL A 53 2.87 0.05 -9.60
CA VAL A 53 2.11 1.10 -8.92
C VAL A 53 2.74 1.44 -7.57
N GLN A 54 3.08 0.44 -6.76
CA GLN A 54 3.74 0.65 -5.47
C GLN A 54 5.04 1.45 -5.64
N GLY A 55 5.90 1.08 -6.59
CA GLY A 55 7.13 1.82 -6.86
C GLY A 55 6.89 3.27 -7.32
N ALA A 56 5.80 3.54 -8.04
CA ALA A 56 5.41 4.91 -8.40
C ALA A 56 4.92 5.70 -7.16
N LEU A 57 4.15 5.06 -6.28
CA LEU A 57 3.66 5.68 -5.04
C LEU A 57 4.78 5.96 -4.04
N GLU A 58 5.75 5.06 -3.91
CA GLU A 58 6.95 5.26 -3.07
C GLU A 58 7.77 6.47 -3.57
N LYS A 59 7.95 6.59 -4.89
CA LYS A 59 8.60 7.77 -5.50
C LYS A 59 7.79 9.05 -5.25
N ALA A 60 6.47 8.99 -5.40
CA ALA A 60 5.61 10.13 -5.11
C ALA A 60 5.72 10.56 -3.64
N LEU A 61 5.73 9.61 -2.71
CA LEU A 61 5.90 9.87 -1.28
C LEU A 61 7.26 10.55 -1.00
N ALA A 62 8.34 10.08 -1.62
CA ALA A 62 9.63 10.72 -1.51
C ALA A 62 9.62 12.18 -2.03
N LEU A 63 8.96 12.44 -3.17
CA LEU A 63 8.80 13.79 -3.74
C LEU A 63 7.97 14.72 -2.84
N THR A 64 7.05 14.18 -2.04
CA THR A 64 6.29 14.96 -1.06
C THR A 64 7.05 15.26 0.23
N GLY A 65 8.29 14.76 0.39
CA GLY A 65 9.08 14.93 1.62
C GLY A 65 8.91 13.79 2.64
N GLY A 66 8.43 12.62 2.19
CA GLY A 66 8.26 11.44 3.02
C GLY A 66 7.00 11.47 3.90
N PRO A 67 6.73 10.39 4.67
CA PRO A 67 5.61 10.35 5.60
C PRO A 67 5.64 11.55 6.55
N LEU A 68 4.46 12.02 6.96
CA LEU A 68 4.37 12.89 8.12
C LEU A 68 4.65 12.03 9.36
N SER A 69 5.72 12.34 10.09
CA SER A 69 5.98 11.73 11.39
C SER A 69 4.79 11.99 12.32
N GLU A 70 4.37 10.99 13.09
CA GLU A 70 3.23 11.03 14.04
C GLU A 70 3.46 11.96 15.25
N GLU A 71 4.22 13.05 15.13
CA GLU A 71 4.45 14.00 16.23
C GLU A 71 3.44 15.15 16.27
N HIS A 72 2.40 15.17 15.43
CA HIS A 72 1.43 16.28 15.38
C HIS A 72 -0.04 15.87 15.47
N GLY A 73 -0.41 15.03 16.44
CA GLY A 73 -1.82 14.89 16.80
C GLY A 73 -2.14 13.76 17.77
N HIS A 74 -2.23 14.09 19.06
CA HIS A 74 -3.17 13.60 20.08
C HIS A 74 -2.52 13.48 21.47
N GLY A 75 -2.36 14.63 22.13
CA GLY A 75 -2.25 14.67 23.59
C GLY A 75 -3.60 14.33 24.23
N HIS A 76 -3.95 13.05 24.33
CA HIS A 76 -5.00 12.60 25.24
C HIS A 76 -4.37 12.36 26.62
N GLN A 77 -4.45 13.39 27.47
CA GLN A 77 -4.31 13.21 28.91
C GLN A 77 -5.46 12.32 29.40
N HIS A 78 -5.18 11.05 29.65
CA HIS A 78 -6.03 10.21 30.49
C HIS A 78 -5.82 10.60 31.95
N LEU A 79 -6.62 11.56 32.43
CA LEU A 79 -6.84 11.73 33.87
C LEU A 79 -7.69 10.54 34.34
N HIS A 80 -7.05 9.59 35.01
CA HIS A 80 -7.74 8.61 35.84
C HIS A 80 -8.13 9.28 37.16
N HIS A 81 -9.42 9.24 37.48
CA HIS A 81 -9.96 9.45 38.82
C HIS A 81 -10.24 8.08 39.46
#